data_AF-F8B2Q6-F1
#
_entry.id   AF-F8B2Q6-F1
#
_cell.length_a   1.000
_cell.length_b   1.000
_cell.length_c   1.000
_cell.angle_alpha   90.00
_cell.angle_beta   90.00
_cell.angle_gamma   90.00
#
_symmetry.space_group_name_H-M   'P 1'
#
loop_
_entity.id
_entity.type
_entity.pdbx_description
1 polymer ?
#
loop_
_entity_poly.entity_id
_entity_poly.type
_entity_poly.pdbx_seq_one_letter_code
_entity_poly.pdbx_strand_id
1 'polypeptide(L)'
;MTFDPTAVTKLGPPAGAEIHNLDLRVPLSRGELAALTELLDVHKLLLFRGQSLDSQRYVGFCRNFGSVVLSWPAGDVAIWDNRVLLHYGVRGHGSFPRELERVLVARPSPLVEKLV
;
A
#
# COMPACT_ATOMS: atom_id res chain seq x y z
N MET A 1 12.69 9.88 -16.96
CA MET A 1 11.82 9.06 -17.84
C MET A 1 10.50 8.93 -17.11
N THR A 2 9.43 9.47 -17.69
CA THR A 2 8.08 9.43 -17.13
C THR A 2 7.45 8.06 -17.34
N PHE A 3 6.54 7.68 -16.44
CA PHE A 3 5.62 6.56 -16.65
C PHE A 3 4.73 6.84 -17.89
N ASP A 4 4.22 5.79 -18.54
CA ASP A 4 3.18 5.95 -19.55
C ASP A 4 1.90 6.49 -18.88
N PRO A 5 1.38 7.68 -19.26
CA PRO A 5 0.16 8.23 -18.65
C PRO A 5 -1.07 7.34 -18.86
N THR A 6 -1.10 6.53 -19.92
CA THR A 6 -2.22 5.60 -20.19
C THR A 6 -2.24 4.41 -19.22
N ALA A 7 -1.12 4.12 -18.55
CA ALA A 7 -1.02 3.09 -17.53
C ALA A 7 -1.54 3.54 -16.15
N VAL A 8 -2.14 4.74 -16.03
CA VAL A 8 -2.65 5.29 -14.77
C VAL A 8 -4.12 5.68 -14.89
N THR A 9 -4.99 5.14 -14.04
CA THR A 9 -6.41 5.50 -13.96
C THR A 9 -6.75 6.06 -12.58
N LYS A 10 -7.17 7.32 -12.48
CA LYS A 10 -7.61 7.90 -11.19
C LYS A 10 -8.88 7.21 -10.69
N LEU A 11 -8.88 6.73 -9.45
CA LEU A 11 -9.99 5.97 -8.87
C LEU A 11 -11.14 6.85 -8.36
N GLY A 12 -10.84 8.10 -7.97
CA GLY A 12 -11.85 9.08 -7.57
C GLY A 12 -11.24 10.26 -6.79
N PRO A 13 -12.07 11.21 -6.33
CA PRO A 13 -11.72 12.12 -5.25
C PRO A 13 -11.79 11.40 -3.88
N PRO A 14 -11.01 11.83 -2.87
CA PRO A 14 -9.90 12.79 -2.93
C PRO A 14 -8.57 12.16 -3.41
N ALA A 15 -8.49 10.83 -3.45
CA ALA A 15 -7.25 10.06 -3.58
C ALA A 15 -7.44 8.76 -4.37
N GLY A 16 -6.34 8.13 -4.78
CA GLY A 16 -6.30 6.83 -5.42
C GLY A 16 -6.01 6.87 -6.92
N ALA A 17 -5.06 6.03 -7.35
CA ALA A 17 -4.85 5.69 -8.75
C ALA A 17 -4.66 4.18 -8.90
N GLU A 18 -5.21 3.61 -9.97
CA GLU A 18 -4.94 2.25 -10.43
C GLU A 18 -3.81 2.28 -11.45
N ILE A 19 -2.84 1.38 -11.28
CA ILE A 19 -1.67 1.24 -12.13
C ILE A 19 -1.79 -0.05 -12.95
N HIS A 20 -1.72 0.11 -14.26
CA HIS A 20 -1.85 -0.95 -15.26
C HIS A 20 -0.48 -1.35 -15.82
N ASN A 21 -0.46 -2.47 -16.56
CA ASN A 21 0.69 -2.89 -17.38
C ASN A 21 2.03 -3.08 -16.63
N LEU A 22 1.99 -3.24 -15.30
CA LEU A 22 3.16 -3.44 -14.46
C LEU A 22 3.11 -4.82 -13.78
N ASP A 23 4.21 -5.58 -13.89
CA ASP A 23 4.37 -6.89 -13.26
C ASP A 23 5.23 -6.78 -11.99
N LEU A 24 4.61 -6.83 -10.81
CA LEU A 24 5.31 -6.69 -9.53
C LEU A 24 6.18 -7.90 -9.17
N ARG A 25 6.19 -8.95 -10.01
CA ARG A 25 7.09 -10.11 -9.88
C ARG A 25 8.50 -9.82 -10.40
N VAL A 26 8.66 -8.77 -11.22
CA VAL A 26 9.93 -8.35 -11.83
C VAL A 26 10.49 -7.14 -11.06
N PRO A 27 11.81 -7.01 -10.87
CA PRO A 27 12.40 -5.82 -10.27
C PRO A 27 12.11 -4.57 -11.10
N LEU A 28 11.62 -3.51 -10.45
CA LEU A 28 11.38 -2.21 -11.08
C LEU A 28 12.70 -1.58 -11.56
N SER A 29 12.67 -0.96 -12.73
CA SER A 29 13.73 -0.03 -13.14
C SER A 29 13.73 1.22 -12.25
N ARG A 30 14.86 1.94 -12.24
CA ARG A 30 14.97 3.23 -11.53
C ARG A 30 13.94 4.27 -12.01
N GLY A 31 13.55 4.22 -13.29
CA GLY A 31 12.54 5.12 -13.86
C GLY A 31 11.14 4.82 -13.33
N GLU A 32 10.73 3.55 -13.32
CA GLU A 32 9.43 3.13 -12.79
C GLU A 32 9.31 3.42 -11.30
N LEU A 33 10.36 3.18 -10.51
CA LEU A 33 10.33 3.48 -9.08
C LEU A 33 10.17 4.99 -8.80
N ALA A 34 10.93 5.85 -9.50
CA ALA A 34 10.80 7.29 -9.36
C ALA A 34 9.36 7.75 -9.67
N ALA A 35 8.80 7.29 -10.79
CA ALA A 35 7.46 7.64 -11.18
C ALA A 35 6.37 7.10 -10.24
N LEU A 36 6.49 5.86 -9.75
CA LEU A 36 5.55 5.32 -8.76
C LEU A 36 5.64 6.03 -7.41
N THR A 37 6.80 6.60 -7.07
CA THR A 37 6.96 7.43 -5.87
C THR A 37 6.21 8.75 -6.04
N GLU A 38 6.41 9.45 -7.16
CA GLU A 38 5.67 10.68 -7.49
C GLU A 38 4.15 10.45 -7.57
N LEU A 39 3.72 9.35 -8.19
CA LEU A 39 2.31 8.96 -8.25
C LEU A 39 1.73 8.64 -6.87
N LEU A 40 2.50 7.99 -5.98
CA LEU A 40 2.08 7.75 -4.60
C LEU A 40 1.99 9.06 -3.81
N ASP A 41 2.91 10.00 -4.02
CA ASP A 41 2.87 11.32 -3.39
C ASP A 41 1.68 12.17 -3.87
N VAL A 42 1.29 12.08 -5.15
CA VAL A 42 0.11 12.78 -5.66
C VAL A 42 -1.19 12.09 -5.24
N HIS A 43 -1.29 10.77 -5.44
CA HIS A 43 -2.55 10.03 -5.32
C HIS A 43 -2.78 9.39 -3.95
N LYS A 44 -1.77 9.36 -3.06
CA LYS A 44 -1.78 8.80 -1.68
C LYS A 44 -2.07 7.29 -1.57
N LEU A 45 -2.61 6.66 -2.60
CA LEU A 45 -2.87 5.24 -2.71
C LEU A 45 -2.68 4.79 -4.16
N LEU A 46 -1.91 3.72 -4.36
CA LEU A 46 -1.76 3.04 -5.65
C LEU A 46 -2.36 1.64 -5.57
N LEU A 47 -3.20 1.30 -6.54
CA LEU A 47 -3.83 -0.01 -6.68
C LEU A 47 -3.20 -0.76 -7.86
N PHE A 48 -2.74 -1.99 -7.61
CA PHE A 48 -2.22 -2.89 -8.64
C PHE A 48 -3.11 -4.14 -8.66
N ARG A 49 -3.78 -4.43 -9.79
CA ARG A 49 -4.65 -5.61 -9.92
C ARG A 49 -3.90 -6.80 -10.50
N GLY A 50 -4.47 -8.00 -10.31
CA GLY A 50 -3.99 -9.26 -10.91
C GLY A 50 -2.65 -9.79 -10.36
N GLN A 51 -2.09 -9.18 -9.31
CA GLN A 51 -0.78 -9.53 -8.80
C GLN A 51 -0.85 -10.76 -7.88
N SER A 52 -0.08 -11.79 -8.20
CA SER A 52 0.16 -12.95 -7.33
C SER A 52 1.61 -12.94 -6.87
N LEU A 53 1.82 -12.61 -5.59
CA LEU A 53 3.13 -12.44 -4.97
C LEU A 53 3.22 -13.32 -3.72
N ASP A 54 4.30 -14.08 -3.61
CA ASP A 54 4.70 -14.69 -2.34
C ASP A 54 5.19 -13.62 -1.33
N SER A 55 5.37 -14.01 -0.07
CA SER A 55 5.78 -13.10 1.01
C SER A 55 7.14 -12.45 0.76
N GLN A 56 8.07 -13.11 0.07
CA GLN A 56 9.39 -12.54 -0.24
C GLN A 56 9.28 -11.45 -1.30
N ARG A 57 8.51 -11.71 -2.37
CA ARG A 57 8.24 -10.74 -3.45
C ARG A 57 7.43 -9.55 -2.96
N TYR A 58 6.39 -9.78 -2.15
CA TYR A 58 5.60 -8.71 -1.54
C TYR A 58 6.48 -7.76 -0.70
N VAL A 59 7.29 -8.31 0.22
CA VAL A 59 8.21 -7.50 1.04
C VAL A 59 9.33 -6.87 0.18
N GLY A 60 9.75 -7.53 -0.91
CA GLY A 60 10.68 -7.00 -1.90
C GLY A 60 10.14 -5.79 -2.64
N PHE A 61 8.89 -5.84 -3.13
CA PHE A 61 8.22 -4.71 -3.75
C PHE A 61 8.08 -3.53 -2.78
N CYS A 62 7.57 -3.79 -1.58
CA CYS A 62 7.38 -2.75 -0.57
C CYS A 62 8.71 -2.13 -0.06
N ARG A 63 9.86 -2.81 -0.23
CA ARG A 63 11.19 -2.25 0.08
C ARG A 63 11.58 -1.07 -0.82
N ASN A 64 11.01 -0.96 -2.01
CA ASN A 64 11.32 0.14 -2.93
C ASN A 64 10.81 1.50 -2.39
N PHE A 65 9.73 1.49 -1.60
CA PHE A 65 9.13 2.67 -0.97
C PHE A 65 9.66 2.91 0.45
N GLY A 66 10.77 2.25 0.82
CA GLY A 66 11.36 2.31 2.15
C GLY A 66 11.12 1.05 2.97
N SER A 67 10.77 1.20 4.24
CA SER A 67 11.12 0.21 5.24
C SER A 67 9.85 -0.37 5.96
N VAL A 68 9.48 -1.65 5.70
CA VAL A 68 8.29 -2.47 6.12
C VAL A 68 8.43 -3.35 7.40
N VAL A 69 7.42 -3.40 8.31
CA VAL A 69 7.73 -3.61 9.74
C VAL A 69 6.64 -3.81 10.83
N LEU A 70 7.14 -3.90 12.09
CA LEU A 70 6.55 -3.87 13.46
C LEU A 70 6.77 -5.20 14.20
N SER A 71 7.42 -5.22 15.38
CA SER A 71 7.68 -6.49 16.11
C SER A 71 6.47 -6.89 16.91
N TRP A 72 5.85 -8.02 16.54
CA TRP A 72 4.67 -8.55 17.20
C TRP A 72 5.01 -9.91 17.85
N PRO A 73 4.92 -10.03 19.18
CA PRO A 73 4.80 -11.31 19.87
C PRO A 73 3.65 -12.18 19.33
N ALA A 74 3.74 -13.49 19.57
CA ALA A 74 2.65 -14.40 19.28
C ALA A 74 1.46 -14.13 20.22
N GLY A 75 0.27 -13.93 19.65
CA GLY A 75 -0.97 -13.62 20.39
C GLY A 75 -1.41 -12.15 20.31
N ASP A 76 -0.59 -11.26 19.75
CA ASP A 76 -0.95 -9.85 19.56
C ASP A 76 -2.05 -9.67 18.49
N VAL A 77 -3.03 -8.82 18.77
CA VAL A 77 -4.10 -8.43 17.82
C VAL A 77 -4.04 -6.93 17.58
N ALA A 78 -3.70 -6.53 16.36
CA ALA A 78 -3.73 -5.13 15.93
C ALA A 78 -5.07 -4.79 15.27
N ILE A 79 -5.74 -3.75 15.77
CA ILE A 79 -6.97 -3.19 15.18
C ILE A 79 -6.71 -1.72 14.86
N TRP A 80 -7.05 -1.29 13.65
CA TRP A 80 -6.95 0.12 13.27
C TRP A 80 -8.09 0.57 12.35
N ASP A 81 -8.45 1.85 12.43
CA ASP A 81 -9.50 2.45 11.62
C ASP A 81 -8.91 3.16 10.40
N ASN A 82 -9.04 2.53 9.23
CA ASN A 82 -8.59 3.09 7.94
C ASN A 82 -9.25 4.44 7.57
N ARG A 83 -10.32 4.86 8.28
CA ARG A 83 -11.01 6.13 8.03
C ARG A 83 -10.33 7.34 8.66
N VAL A 84 -9.42 7.12 9.63
CA VAL A 84 -8.70 8.17 10.35
C VAL A 84 -7.17 8.01 10.33
N LEU A 85 -6.64 6.92 9.76
CA LEU A 85 -5.20 6.74 9.60
C LEU A 85 -4.68 7.13 8.21
N LEU A 86 -3.89 8.19 8.19
CA LEU A 86 -2.83 8.42 7.19
C LEU A 86 -1.69 7.40 7.43
N HIS A 87 -1.95 6.12 7.18
CA HIS A 87 -1.14 5.00 7.69
C HIS A 87 0.33 5.03 7.18
N TYR A 88 1.28 5.14 8.12
CA TYR A 88 2.73 5.17 7.86
C TYR A 88 3.45 4.18 8.79
N GLY A 89 4.20 3.21 8.25
CA GLY A 89 4.86 2.14 9.03
C GLY A 89 6.40 2.32 9.17
N VAL A 90 6.99 1.90 10.30
CA VAL A 90 8.36 2.32 10.76
C VAL A 90 9.26 1.16 11.28
N ARG A 91 10.55 1.02 10.88
CA ARG A 91 11.29 -0.29 10.97
C ARG A 91 11.89 -0.77 12.32
N GLY A 92 11.17 -1.68 13.00
CA GLY A 92 11.76 -2.93 13.56
C GLY A 92 10.77 -4.08 13.86
N HIS A 93 10.82 -5.25 13.16
CA HIS A 93 10.07 -6.49 13.56
C HIS A 93 10.91 -7.67 14.10
N GLY A 94 12.14 -7.87 13.63
CA GLY A 94 12.70 -9.22 13.62
C GLY A 94 11.97 -10.16 12.64
N SER A 95 11.87 -11.45 13.00
CA SER A 95 11.62 -12.58 12.08
C SER A 95 10.53 -13.56 12.53
N PHE A 96 9.55 -13.10 13.31
CA PHE A 96 8.46 -13.94 13.81
C PHE A 96 7.39 -14.24 12.74
N PRO A 97 6.78 -15.43 12.72
CA PRO A 97 5.64 -15.73 11.85
C PRO A 97 4.41 -14.91 12.27
N ARG A 98 3.58 -14.51 11.30
CA ARG A 98 2.31 -13.80 11.54
C ARG A 98 1.24 -14.31 10.59
N GLU A 99 0.03 -14.45 11.12
CA GLU A 99 -1.20 -14.68 10.35
C GLU A 99 -2.02 -13.38 10.36
N LEU A 100 -2.74 -13.11 9.26
CA LEU A 100 -3.57 -11.90 9.12
C LEU A 100 -4.96 -12.30 8.65
N GLU A 101 -5.93 -12.20 9.56
CA GLU A 101 -7.35 -12.28 9.22
C GLU A 101 -7.90 -10.86 8.99
N ARG A 102 -8.73 -10.69 7.96
CA ARG A 102 -9.33 -9.40 7.59
C ARG A 102 -10.85 -9.50 7.52
N VAL A 103 -11.53 -8.75 8.37
CA VAL A 103 -12.97 -8.52 8.32
C VAL A 103 -13.25 -7.08 7.89
N LEU A 104 -14.15 -6.87 6.92
CA LEU A 104 -14.63 -5.55 6.55
C LEU A 104 -15.91 -5.23 7.34
N VAL A 105 -15.88 -4.18 8.17
CA VAL A 105 -17.03 -3.74 8.95
C VAL A 105 -17.51 -2.38 8.43
N ALA A 106 -18.70 -2.35 7.83
CA ALA A 106 -19.36 -1.11 7.45
C ALA A 106 -20.14 -0.54 8.63
N ARG A 107 -19.77 0.67 9.09
CA ARG A 107 -20.55 1.50 10.02
C ARG A 107 -20.41 2.97 9.62
N PRO A 108 -21.44 3.82 9.82
CA PRO A 108 -21.30 5.27 9.76
C PRO A 108 -20.19 5.76 10.70
N SER A 109 -19.58 6.91 10.39
CA SER A 109 -18.58 7.55 11.25
C SER A 109 -18.75 9.08 11.21
N PRO A 110 -19.12 9.71 12.33
CA PRO A 110 -19.18 11.17 12.46
C PRO A 110 -17.85 11.90 12.26
N LEU A 111 -16.73 11.16 12.13
CA LEU A 111 -15.42 11.73 11.78
C LEU A 111 -15.20 11.77 10.27
N VAL A 112 -15.76 10.84 9.50
CA VAL A 112 -15.67 10.86 8.03
C VAL A 112 -16.54 11.98 7.46
N GLU A 113 -17.74 12.18 8.01
CA GLU A 113 -18.69 13.23 7.63
C GLU A 113 -18.12 14.67 7.76
N LYS A 114 -17.01 14.84 8.49
CA LYS A 114 -16.31 16.12 8.68
C LYS A 114 -15.08 16.31 7.77
N LEU A 115 -14.77 15.32 6.94
CA LEU A 115 -13.60 15.27 6.06
C LEU A 115 -13.96 15.24 4.57
N VAL A 116 -15.24 15.42 4.23
CA VAL A 116 -15.79 15.49 2.86
C VAL A 116 -16.27 16.90 2.55
#